data_AF-A0A656Q7W0-F1
#
_entry.id   AF-A0A656Q7W0-F1
#
_cell.length_a   1.000
_cell.length_b   1.000
_cell.length_c   1.000
_cell.angle_alpha   90.00
_cell.angle_beta   90.00
_cell.angle_gamma   90.00
#
_symmetry.space_group_name_H-M   'P 1'
#
loop_
_entity.id
_entity.type
_entity.pdbx_description
1 polymer ?
#
loop_
_entity_poly.entity_id
_entity_poly.type
_entity_poly.pdbx_seq_one_letter_code
_entity_poly.pdbx_strand_id
1 'polypeptide(L)'
;MPLTVAQANHVAKVFPECRAEMIEFLETGAEVVIYKQDECGSDVLPYAIAVAGTAFWVDCCATPGEATALASSLGLKVVDVCR
;
A
#
# COMPACT_ATOMS: atom_id res chain seq x y z
N MET A 1 5.44 -7.44 16.02
CA MET A 1 5.15 -8.87 15.71
C MET A 1 6.06 -9.26 14.56
N PRO A 2 6.56 -10.49 14.40
CA PRO A 2 7.36 -10.79 13.21
C PRO A 2 6.49 -10.61 11.96
N LEU A 3 7.02 -9.91 10.95
CA LEU A 3 6.35 -9.72 9.67
C LEU A 3 6.04 -11.07 9.04
N THR A 4 4.87 -11.16 8.39
CA THR A 4 4.56 -12.31 7.55
C THR A 4 5.50 -12.35 6.33
N VAL A 5 5.61 -13.52 5.68
CA VAL A 5 6.40 -13.65 4.45
C VAL A 5 5.93 -12.67 3.36
N ALA A 6 4.62 -12.44 3.25
CA ALA A 6 4.06 -11.48 2.30
C ALA A 6 4.50 -10.04 2.61
N GLN A 7 4.43 -9.64 3.89
CA GLN A 7 4.87 -8.33 4.36
C GLN A 7 6.37 -8.11 4.17
N ALA A 8 7.21 -9.11 4.51
CA ALA A 8 8.65 -9.02 4.32
C ALA A 8 9.03 -8.91 2.83
N ASN A 9 8.36 -9.67 1.96
CA ASN A 9 8.53 -9.55 0.51
C ASN A 9 8.10 -8.18 -0.01
N HIS A 10 7.06 -7.58 0.56
CA HIS A 10 6.61 -6.24 0.20
C HIS A 10 7.66 -5.19 0.59
N VAL A 11 8.12 -5.20 1.83
CA VAL A 11 9.17 -4.31 2.34
C VAL A 11 10.45 -4.41 1.50
N ALA A 12 10.82 -5.61 1.02
CA ALA A 12 12.01 -5.79 0.19
C ALA A 12 11.92 -5.06 -1.17
N LYS A 13 10.72 -4.89 -1.73
CA LYS A 13 10.48 -4.18 -3.00
C LYS A 13 10.54 -2.65 -2.84
N VAL A 14 10.30 -2.16 -1.63
CA VAL A 14 10.29 -0.74 -1.32
C VAL A 14 11.73 -0.21 -1.25
N PHE A 15 11.91 1.05 -1.62
CA PHE A 15 13.18 1.76 -1.48
C PHE A 15 13.75 1.63 -0.06
N PRO A 16 15.06 1.37 0.11
CA PRO A 16 15.67 1.11 1.41
C PRO A 16 15.35 2.13 2.50
N GLU A 17 15.28 3.41 2.13
CA GLU A 17 14.94 4.53 3.01
C GLU A 17 13.51 4.47 3.56
N CYS A 18 12.57 3.93 2.79
CA CYS A 18 11.16 3.82 3.18
C CYS A 18 10.84 2.50 3.91
N ARG A 19 11.80 1.58 4.04
CA ARG A 19 11.56 0.26 4.65
C ARG A 19 11.16 0.35 6.11
N ALA A 20 11.79 1.24 6.87
CA ALA A 20 11.48 1.38 8.30
C ALA A 20 10.02 1.82 8.51
N GLU A 21 9.59 2.87 7.80
CA GLU A 21 8.21 3.35 7.84
C GLU A 21 7.22 2.29 7.33
N MET A 22 7.54 1.60 6.23
CA MET A 22 6.71 0.52 5.71
C MET A 22 6.50 -0.60 6.75
N ILE A 23 7.57 -1.00 7.45
CA ILE A 23 7.47 -2.02 8.50
C ILE A 23 6.52 -1.54 9.60
N GLU A 24 6.65 -0.30 10.06
CA GLU A 24 5.80 0.28 11.09
C GLU A 24 4.31 0.28 10.68
N PHE A 25 4.01 0.69 9.45
CA PHE A 25 2.63 0.66 8.92
C PHE A 25 2.05 -0.76 8.84
N LEU A 26 2.87 -1.74 8.46
CA LEU A 26 2.46 -3.14 8.39
C LEU A 26 2.28 -3.77 9.77
N GLU A 27 3.12 -3.43 10.75
CA GLU A 27 3.00 -3.91 12.13
C GLU A 27 1.79 -3.32 12.86
N THR A 28 1.45 -2.07 12.58
CA THR A 28 0.31 -1.38 13.19
C THR A 28 -1.02 -1.70 12.51
N GLY A 29 -0.98 -2.35 11.33
CA GLY A 29 -2.17 -2.59 10.52
C GLY A 29 -2.81 -1.27 10.09
N ALA A 30 -1.97 -0.38 9.54
CA ALA A 30 -2.34 0.99 9.22
C ALA A 30 -3.58 1.06 8.32
N GLU A 31 -4.30 2.16 8.48
CA GLU A 31 -5.44 2.49 7.63
C GLU A 31 -4.92 2.97 6.28
N VAL A 32 -5.51 2.48 5.20
CA VAL A 32 -5.13 2.82 3.83
C VAL A 32 -6.33 3.27 3.02
N VAL A 33 -6.07 4.17 2.10
CA VAL A 33 -7.03 4.64 1.11
C VAL A 33 -6.60 4.16 -0.27
N ILE A 34 -7.58 3.78 -1.07
CA ILE A 34 -7.37 3.40 -2.46
C ILE A 34 -8.00 4.48 -3.33
N TYR A 35 -7.20 5.09 -4.19
CA TYR A 35 -7.68 6.14 -5.08
C TYR A 35 -7.06 5.99 -6.46
N LYS A 36 -7.75 6.53 -7.46
CA LYS A 36 -7.22 6.62 -8.80
C LYS A 36 -6.14 7.69 -8.84
N GLN A 37 -4.90 7.30 -9.12
CA GLN A 37 -3.79 8.23 -9.26
C GLN A 37 -3.73 8.69 -10.73
N ASP A 38 -3.77 10.01 -10.93
CA ASP A 38 -3.57 10.66 -12.23
C ASP A 38 -2.24 11.45 -12.25
N GLU A 39 -1.42 11.27 -11.23
CA GLU A 39 -0.21 12.06 -10.95
C GLU A 39 1.03 11.47 -11.65
N CYS A 40 1.04 10.16 -11.89
CA CYS A 40 2.08 9.48 -12.65
C CYS A 40 1.60 9.16 -14.06
N GLY A 41 2.53 9.24 -15.02
CA GLY A 41 2.29 8.90 -16.43
C GLY A 41 1.91 7.43 -16.64
N SER A 42 1.77 7.04 -17.91
CA SER A 42 1.33 5.69 -18.32
C SER A 42 2.19 4.51 -17.82
N ASP A 43 3.33 4.80 -17.19
CA ASP A 43 4.25 3.81 -16.64
C ASP A 43 3.84 3.31 -15.25
N VAL A 44 2.82 3.92 -14.62
CA VAL A 44 2.32 3.54 -13.29
C VAL A 44 0.87 3.10 -13.39
N LEU A 45 0.51 2.08 -12.59
CA LEU A 45 -0.85 1.56 -12.56
C LEU A 45 -1.84 2.61 -12.02
N PRO A 46 -3.10 2.61 -12.50
CA PRO A 46 -4.04 3.69 -12.26
C PRO A 46 -4.56 3.79 -10.83
N TYR A 47 -4.45 2.76 -9.99
CA TYR A 47 -4.92 2.82 -8.59
C TYR A 47 -3.75 2.77 -7.63
N ALA A 48 -3.65 3.75 -6.74
CA ALA A 48 -2.66 3.80 -5.68
C ALA A 48 -3.27 3.36 -4.35
N ILE A 49 -2.48 2.68 -3.54
CA ILE A 49 -2.74 2.40 -2.12
C ILE A 49 -1.86 3.36 -1.33
N ALA A 50 -2.46 4.25 -0.54
CA ALA A 50 -1.72 5.16 0.33
C ALA A 50 -2.16 5.02 1.78
N VAL A 51 -1.26 5.27 2.72
CA VAL A 51 -1.59 5.27 4.14
C VAL A 51 -2.43 6.50 4.47
N ALA A 52 -3.61 6.28 5.05
CA ALA A 52 -4.58 7.31 5.35
C ALA A 52 -3.98 8.39 6.27
N GLY A 53 -4.22 9.66 5.93
CA GLY A 53 -3.67 10.79 6.68
C GLY A 53 -2.19 11.06 6.43
N THR A 54 -1.55 10.38 5.47
CA THR A 54 -0.15 10.59 5.09
C THR A 54 -0.01 10.74 3.57
N ALA A 55 1.18 11.14 3.12
CA ALA A 55 1.56 11.11 1.70
C ALA A 55 2.28 9.81 1.29
N PHE A 56 2.27 8.78 2.16
CA PHE A 56 3.06 7.57 1.96
C PHE A 56 2.32 6.56 1.08
N TRP A 57 2.96 6.14 -0.01
CA TRP A 57 2.40 5.14 -0.93
C TRP A 57 2.89 3.74 -0.59
N VAL A 58 1.94 2.82 -0.49
CA VAL A 58 2.19 1.41 -0.20
C VAL A 58 2.48 0.63 -1.47
N ASP A 59 1.61 0.75 -2.48
CA ASP A 59 1.77 0.12 -3.80
C ASP A 59 0.79 0.72 -4.83
N CYS A 60 0.88 0.31 -6.08
CA CYS A 60 -0.07 0.61 -7.15
C CYS A 60 -0.62 -0.68 -7.80
N CYS A 61 -1.87 -0.65 -8.26
CA CYS A 61 -2.58 -1.81 -8.82
C CYS A 61 -3.44 -1.40 -10.03
N ALA A 62 -3.76 -2.37 -10.89
CA ALA A 62 -4.52 -2.09 -12.11
C ALA A 62 -6.00 -1.79 -11.83
N THR A 63 -6.53 -2.35 -10.74
CA THR A 63 -7.93 -2.20 -10.35
C THR A 63 -8.06 -1.97 -8.84
N PRO A 64 -9.17 -1.35 -8.37
CA PRO A 64 -9.39 -1.16 -6.94
C PRO A 64 -9.61 -2.49 -6.20
N GLY A 65 -10.08 -3.53 -6.91
CA GLY A 65 -10.22 -4.87 -6.36
C GLY A 65 -8.88 -5.53 -6.04
N GLU A 66 -7.91 -5.42 -6.95
CA GLU A 66 -6.54 -5.88 -6.71
C GLU A 66 -5.88 -5.10 -5.56
N ALA A 67 -6.05 -3.78 -5.53
CA ALA A 67 -5.53 -2.94 -4.46
C ALA A 67 -6.10 -3.34 -3.08
N THR A 68 -7.40 -3.62 -3.02
CA THR A 68 -8.07 -4.06 -1.79
C THR A 68 -7.57 -5.43 -1.34
N ALA A 69 -7.40 -6.36 -2.28
CA ALA A 69 -6.89 -7.70 -2.00
C ALA A 69 -5.43 -7.64 -1.50
N LEU A 70 -4.59 -6.81 -2.12
CA LEU A 70 -3.21 -6.60 -1.71
C LEU A 70 -3.15 -6.02 -0.29
N ALA A 71 -3.86 -4.92 -0.04
CA ALA A 71 -3.94 -4.31 1.29
C ALA A 71 -4.38 -5.33 2.36
N SER A 72 -5.42 -6.10 2.08
CA SER A 72 -5.92 -7.14 2.99
C SER A 72 -4.87 -8.25 3.23
N SER A 73 -4.15 -8.68 2.18
CA SER A 73 -3.08 -9.69 2.30
C SER A 73 -1.89 -9.21 3.13
N LEU A 74 -1.66 -7.88 3.16
CA LEU A 74 -0.64 -7.22 3.94
C LEU A 74 -1.09 -6.90 5.38
N GLY A 75 -2.34 -7.19 5.74
CA GLY A 75 -2.90 -6.90 7.06
C GLY A 75 -3.27 -5.42 7.28
N LEU A 76 -3.39 -4.65 6.20
CA LEU A 76 -3.78 -3.24 6.22
C LEU A 76 -5.31 -3.09 6.20
N LYS A 77 -5.80 -1.98 6.75
CA LYS A 77 -7.24 -1.70 6.84
C LYS A 77 -7.64 -0.72 5.76
N VAL A 78 -8.37 -1.18 4.75
CA VAL A 78 -8.92 -0.28 3.72
C VAL A 78 -10.08 0.52 4.32
N VAL A 79 -9.90 1.83 4.46
CA VAL A 79 -10.92 2.73 5.05
C VAL A 79 -11.69 3.53 4.00
N ASP A 80 -11.10 3.73 2.82
CA ASP A 80 -11.78 4.36 1.69
C ASP A 80 -11.33 3.75 0.36
N VAL A 81 -12.26 3.68 -0.58
CA VAL A 81 -12.02 3.25 -1.97
C VAL A 81 -12.75 4.22 -2.88
N CYS A 82 -12.01 5.20 -3.40
CA CYS A 82 -12.52 6.14 -4.39
C CYS A 82 -12.69 5.45 -5.75
N ARG A 83 -13.83 4.76 -5.87
CA ARG A 83 -14.83 4.85 -6.95
C ARG A 83 -14.37 5.15 -8.37
#